data_AF-A0A918LYP0-F1
#
_entry.id   AF-A0A918LYP0-F1
#
_cell.length_a   1.000
_cell.length_b   1.000
_cell.length_c   1.000
_cell.angle_alpha   90.00
_cell.angle_beta   90.00
_cell.angle_gamma   90.00
#
_symmetry.space_group_name_H-M   'P 1'
#
loop_
_entity.id
_entity.type
_entity.pdbx_description
1 polymer ?
#
loop_
_entity_poly.entity_id
_entity_poly.type
_entity_poly.pdbx_seq_one_letter_code
_entity_poly.pdbx_strand_id
1 'polypeptide(L)'
;MSARRNLAWLGLTPEPEQELPSAVAALRAPAADGPPPVLVAAERRHVERLVLRGTQRGWLRYLGEVTDLVVAAAEEPIPADAGPALLAGEVVLDHHRMLIGLPGPGYERATAQRQALERAVARLRTRRGEHRSTV
;
A
#
# COMPACT_ATOMS: atom_id res chain seq x y z
N MET A 1 1.03 -9.39 -31.88
CA MET A 1 1.14 -8.07 -31.23
C MET A 1 1.79 -8.23 -29.86
N SER A 2 3.12 -8.18 -29.79
CA SER A 2 3.87 -8.33 -28.54
C SER A 2 3.84 -7.04 -27.74
N ALA A 3 3.00 -6.96 -26.71
CA ALA A 3 3.16 -5.96 -25.66
C ALA A 3 4.49 -6.27 -24.94
N ARG A 4 5.50 -5.44 -25.16
CA ARG A 4 6.83 -5.56 -24.53
C ARG A 4 6.66 -5.67 -23.02
N ARG A 5 7.01 -6.84 -22.48
CA ARG A 5 7.16 -7.08 -21.04
C ARG A 5 8.40 -6.32 -20.59
N ASN A 6 8.23 -5.11 -20.08
CA ASN A 6 9.31 -4.38 -19.41
C ASN A 6 8.93 -4.20 -17.94
N LEU A 7 9.36 -5.17 -17.12
CA LEU A 7 9.24 -5.15 -15.66
C LEU A 7 10.51 -4.58 -15.00
N ALA A 8 11.37 -3.88 -15.76
CA ALA A 8 12.63 -3.29 -15.26
C ALA A 8 12.41 -2.16 -14.22
N TRP A 9 11.17 -1.74 -13.98
CA TRP A 9 10.80 -0.70 -13.01
C TRP A 9 10.54 -1.23 -11.59
N LEU A 10 10.51 -2.56 -11.41
CA LEU A 10 10.48 -3.23 -10.09
C LEU A 10 11.89 -3.46 -9.50
N GLY A 11 12.92 -3.05 -10.23
CA GLY A 11 14.32 -3.21 -9.89
C GLY A 11 14.78 -2.16 -8.89
N LEU A 12 14.47 -2.43 -7.63
CA LEU A 12 15.06 -1.98 -6.37
C LEU A 12 13.88 -2.08 -5.39
N THR A 13 13.71 -3.22 -4.73
CA THR A 13 12.84 -3.33 -3.57
C THR A 13 13.65 -2.91 -2.35
N PRO A 14 13.50 -1.67 -1.86
CA PRO A 14 13.83 -1.38 -0.47
C PRO A 14 13.21 -2.42 0.49
N GLU A 15 13.77 -2.57 1.69
CA GLU A 15 13.16 -3.41 2.74
C GLU A 15 11.63 -3.18 2.92
N PRO A 16 11.10 -1.94 2.91
CA PRO A 16 9.66 -1.71 3.12
C PRO A 16 8.73 -2.33 2.06
N GLU A 17 9.13 -2.46 0.79
CA GLU A 17 8.31 -3.15 -0.21
C GLU A 17 8.18 -4.66 0.07
N GLN A 18 9.17 -5.25 0.74
CA GLN A 18 9.11 -6.67 1.15
C GLN A 18 8.12 -6.89 2.30
N GLU A 19 7.90 -5.85 3.11
CA GLU A 19 6.99 -5.86 4.25
C GLU A 19 5.54 -5.58 3.85
N LEU A 20 5.31 -4.99 2.66
CA LEU A 20 3.98 -4.64 2.16
C LEU A 20 2.95 -5.80 2.22
N PRO A 21 3.25 -7.05 1.81
CA PRO A 21 2.29 -8.14 1.90
C PRO A 21 1.86 -8.45 3.34
N SER A 22 2.76 -8.30 4.30
CA SER A 22 2.45 -8.47 5.73
C SER A 22 1.54 -7.35 6.22
N ALA A 23 1.88 -6.10 5.88
CA ALA A 23 1.09 -4.94 6.25
C ALA A 23 -0.32 -4.97 5.65
N VAL A 24 -0.45 -5.32 4.37
CA VAL A 24 -1.76 -5.46 3.70
C VAL A 24 -2.57 -6.61 4.30
N ALA A 25 -1.94 -7.74 4.63
CA ALA A 25 -2.62 -8.84 5.33
C ALA A 25 -3.14 -8.40 6.71
N ALA A 26 -2.36 -7.61 7.46
CA ALA A 26 -2.78 -7.06 8.75
C ALA A 26 -3.97 -6.09 8.61
N LEU A 27 -4.00 -5.27 7.55
CA LEU A 27 -5.12 -4.38 7.27
C LEU A 27 -6.39 -5.14 6.85
N ARG A 28 -6.24 -6.23 6.08
CA ARG A 28 -7.39 -7.03 5.62
C ARG A 28 -7.96 -7.94 6.72
N ALA A 29 -7.13 -8.36 7.67
CA ALA A 29 -7.54 -9.19 8.80
C ALA A 29 -6.87 -8.69 10.09
N PRO A 30 -7.40 -7.58 10.68
CA PRO A 30 -6.87 -7.05 11.93
C PRO A 30 -6.97 -8.08 13.05
N ALA A 31 -5.84 -8.36 13.71
CA ALA A 31 -5.74 -9.28 14.83
C ALA A 31 -4.69 -8.78 15.83
N ALA A 32 -4.90 -9.06 17.12
CA ALA A 32 -4.03 -8.58 18.21
C ALA A 32 -2.57 -9.06 18.08
N ASP A 33 -2.37 -10.29 17.60
CA ASP A 33 -1.06 -10.92 17.46
C ASP A 33 -0.46 -10.80 16.04
N GLY A 34 -1.05 -9.93 15.20
CA GLY A 34 -0.68 -9.77 13.79
C GLY A 34 -1.39 -10.74 12.84
N PRO A 35 -1.17 -10.58 11.52
CA PRO A 35 -1.88 -11.35 10.52
C PRO A 35 -1.45 -12.83 10.51
N PRO A 36 -2.39 -13.78 10.36
CA PRO A 36 -2.07 -15.19 10.16
C PRO A 36 -1.06 -15.39 9.01
N PRO A 37 -0.03 -16.25 9.17
CA PRO A 37 0.99 -16.47 8.13
C PRO A 37 0.42 -16.91 6.78
N VAL A 38 -0.72 -17.61 6.79
CA VAL A 38 -1.43 -18.01 5.57
C VAL A 38 -1.95 -16.83 4.76
N LEU A 39 -2.39 -15.75 5.41
CA LEU A 39 -2.86 -14.54 4.73
C LEU A 39 -1.69 -13.75 4.15
N VAL A 40 -0.59 -13.65 4.89
CA VAL A 40 0.66 -13.04 4.40
C VAL A 40 1.17 -13.78 3.17
N ALA A 41 1.19 -15.12 3.20
CA ALA A 41 1.60 -15.94 2.06
C ALA A 41 0.65 -15.81 0.86
N ALA A 42 -0.65 -15.69 1.10
CA ALA A 42 -1.63 -15.45 0.04
C ALA A 42 -1.43 -14.09 -0.63
N GLU A 43 -1.19 -13.03 0.16
CA GLU A 43 -0.92 -11.69 -0.32
C GLU A 43 0.40 -11.62 -1.10
N ARG A 44 1.46 -12.22 -0.57
CA ARG A 44 2.76 -12.33 -1.26
C ARG A 44 2.59 -12.99 -2.63
N ARG A 45 1.88 -14.12 -2.71
CA ARG A 45 1.60 -14.80 -3.99
C ARG A 45 0.75 -13.95 -4.93
N HIS A 46 -0.15 -13.11 -4.41
CA HIS A 46 -0.95 -12.19 -5.21
C HIS A 46 -0.07 -11.12 -5.85
N VAL A 47 0.75 -10.44 -5.05
CA VAL A 47 1.72 -9.44 -5.50
C VAL A 47 2.72 -10.05 -6.50
N GLU A 48 3.30 -11.21 -6.20
CA GLU A 48 4.21 -11.93 -7.11
C GLU A 48 3.55 -12.21 -8.46
N ARG A 49 2.29 -12.64 -8.49
CA ARG A 49 1.56 -12.86 -9.76
C ARG A 49 1.32 -11.54 -10.50
N LEU A 50 0.96 -10.47 -9.81
CA LEU A 50 0.77 -9.15 -10.41
C LEU A 50 2.08 -8.62 -11.01
N VAL A 51 3.19 -8.82 -10.31
CA VAL A 51 4.53 -8.44 -10.76
C VAL A 51 4.95 -9.26 -11.98
N LEU A 52 4.92 -10.60 -11.89
CA LEU A 52 5.48 -11.47 -12.93
C LEU A 52 4.60 -11.61 -14.18
N ARG A 53 3.29 -11.49 -13.99
CA ARG A 53 2.28 -11.85 -15.02
C ARG A 53 1.15 -10.83 -15.13
N GLY A 54 1.13 -9.80 -14.29
CA GLY A 54 0.06 -8.82 -14.29
C GLY A 54 0.18 -7.80 -15.43
N THR A 55 -0.81 -6.93 -15.47
CA THR A 55 -0.83 -5.77 -16.35
C THR A 55 -0.70 -4.49 -15.53
N GLN A 56 -0.29 -3.40 -16.16
CA GLN A 56 -0.28 -2.08 -15.52
C GLN A 56 -1.64 -1.74 -14.89
N ARG A 57 -2.75 -2.05 -15.58
CA ARG A 57 -4.11 -1.85 -15.04
C ARG A 57 -4.36 -2.70 -13.79
N GLY A 58 -3.90 -3.95 -13.78
CA GLY A 58 -3.99 -4.83 -12.61
C GLY A 58 -3.20 -4.31 -11.43
N TRP A 59 -1.99 -3.79 -11.67
CA TRP A 59 -1.17 -3.16 -10.66
C TRP A 59 -1.80 -1.89 -10.08
N LEU A 60 -2.26 -0.98 -10.93
CA LEU A 60 -2.91 0.26 -10.49
C LEU A 60 -4.21 0.00 -9.71
N ARG A 61 -4.94 -1.06 -10.06
CA ARG A 61 -6.09 -1.50 -9.27
C ARG A 61 -5.66 -1.96 -7.88
N TYR A 62 -4.61 -2.78 -7.79
CA TYR A 62 -4.06 -3.24 -6.51
C TYR A 62 -3.62 -2.07 -5.61
N LEU A 63 -2.88 -1.09 -6.16
CA LEU A 63 -2.51 0.12 -5.40
C LEU A 63 -3.73 0.91 -4.90
N GLY A 64 -4.80 0.95 -5.71
CA GLY A 64 -6.06 1.55 -5.29
C GLY A 64 -6.72 0.79 -4.13
N GLU A 65 -6.77 -0.53 -4.18
CA GLU A 65 -7.30 -1.35 -3.08
C GLU A 65 -6.51 -1.13 -1.79
N VAL A 66 -5.18 -1.05 -1.86
CA VAL A 66 -4.34 -0.76 -0.68
C VAL A 66 -4.55 0.67 -0.18
N THR A 67 -4.74 1.64 -1.08
CA THR A 67 -5.11 3.02 -0.70
C THR A 67 -6.39 3.04 0.12
N ASP A 68 -7.43 2.34 -0.34
CA ASP A 68 -8.72 2.30 0.34
C ASP A 68 -8.59 1.67 1.74
N LEU A 69 -7.77 0.62 1.89
CA LEU A 69 -7.47 0.01 3.20
C LEU A 69 -6.76 0.98 4.16
N VAL A 70 -5.76 1.72 3.68
CA VAL A 70 -5.01 2.69 4.50
C VAL A 70 -5.91 3.86 4.91
N VAL A 71 -6.74 4.35 3.99
CA VAL A 71 -7.71 5.43 4.28
C VAL A 71 -8.72 4.98 5.33
N ALA A 72 -9.30 3.77 5.18
CA ALA A 72 -10.23 3.22 6.16
C ALA A 72 -9.58 3.11 7.55
N ALA A 73 -8.37 2.55 7.64
CA ALA A 73 -7.63 2.46 8.91
C ALA A 73 -7.34 3.83 9.54
N ALA A 74 -7.09 4.86 8.72
CA ALA A 74 -6.89 6.24 9.19
C ALA A 74 -8.19 6.92 9.65
N GLU A 75 -9.36 6.39 9.30
CA GLU A 75 -10.67 6.89 9.72
C GLU A 75 -11.23 6.15 10.95
N GLU A 76 -10.70 4.96 11.25
CA GLU A 76 -11.13 4.19 12.42
C GLU A 76 -10.93 4.97 13.74
N PRO A 77 -11.95 5.04 14.62
CA PRO A 77 -11.89 5.79 15.88
C PRO A 77 -11.11 5.09 17.01
N ILE A 78 -11.02 3.76 16.98
CA ILE A 78 -10.37 2.94 18.00
C ILE A 78 -8.92 2.66 17.54
N PRO A 79 -7.90 2.73 18.42
CA PRO A 79 -6.53 2.49 17.99
C PRO A 79 -6.31 0.99 17.75
N ALA A 80 -6.51 0.54 16.52
CA ALA A 80 -5.71 -0.56 15.98
C ALA A 80 -4.26 -0.07 15.83
N ASP A 81 -3.29 -0.99 15.87
CA ASP A 81 -1.89 -0.65 15.59
C ASP A 81 -1.80 0.09 14.23
N ALA A 82 -1.39 1.36 14.28
CA ALA A 82 -1.25 2.20 13.09
C ALA A 82 -0.01 1.82 12.26
N GLY A 83 0.88 0.98 12.77
CA GLY A 83 2.12 0.55 12.13
C GLY A 83 1.92 -0.02 10.73
N PRO A 84 1.10 -1.08 10.54
CA PRO A 84 0.81 -1.65 9.23
C PRO A 84 0.21 -0.64 8.23
N ALA A 85 -0.72 0.20 8.69
CA ALA A 85 -1.34 1.22 7.85
C ALA A 85 -0.33 2.28 7.38
N LEU A 86 0.59 2.69 8.27
CA LEU A 86 1.66 3.62 7.94
C LEU A 86 2.63 3.03 6.92
N LEU A 87 3.10 1.81 7.15
CA LEU A 87 4.03 1.14 6.24
C LEU A 87 3.44 0.99 4.85
N ALA A 88 2.21 0.46 4.75
CA ALA A 88 1.52 0.31 3.49
C ALA A 88 1.28 1.67 2.80
N GLY A 89 0.90 2.70 3.56
CA GLY A 89 0.68 4.04 3.04
C GLY A 89 1.95 4.68 2.48
N GLU A 90 3.08 4.54 3.16
CA GLU A 90 4.37 5.08 2.70
C GLU A 90 4.85 4.40 1.42
N VAL A 91 4.80 3.07 1.36
CA VAL A 91 5.18 2.30 0.16
C VAL A 91 4.32 2.67 -1.05
N VAL A 92 2.99 2.78 -0.87
CA VAL A 92 2.09 3.13 -1.98
C VAL A 92 2.26 4.59 -2.42
N LEU A 93 2.56 5.51 -1.48
CA LEU A 93 2.89 6.90 -1.83
C LEU A 93 4.13 6.99 -2.71
N ASP A 94 5.18 6.22 -2.41
CA ASP A 94 6.40 6.20 -3.22
C ASP A 94 6.12 5.65 -4.62
N HIS A 95 5.31 4.60 -4.73
CA HIS A 95 4.82 4.12 -6.04
C HIS A 95 4.03 5.20 -6.80
N HIS A 96 3.14 5.94 -6.15
CA HIS A 96 2.40 7.03 -6.79
C HIS A 96 3.27 8.21 -7.21
N ARG A 97 4.39 8.47 -6.51
CA ARG A 97 5.38 9.48 -6.90
C ARG A 97 6.18 9.06 -8.13
N MET A 98 6.51 7.78 -8.24
CA MET A 98 7.16 7.22 -9.44
C MET A 98 6.26 7.25 -10.68
N LEU A 99 4.94 7.33 -10.51
CA LEU A 99 3.97 7.45 -11.60
C LEU A 99 3.78 8.89 -12.12
N ILE A 100 4.50 9.88 -11.56
CA ILE A 100 4.43 11.27 -12.01
C ILE A 100 5.18 11.41 -13.33
N GLY A 101 4.45 11.43 -14.45
CA GLY A 101 5.07 11.67 -15.76
C GLY A 101 4.23 11.37 -17.01
N LEU A 102 3.01 10.84 -16.87
CA LEU A 102 2.19 10.47 -18.04
C LEU A 102 0.83 11.18 -17.99
N PRO A 103 0.48 12.04 -18.96
CA PRO A 103 -0.84 12.66 -19.01
C PRO A 103 -1.94 11.62 -19.31
N GLY A 104 -3.11 11.77 -18.68
CA GLY A 104 -4.31 10.99 -18.97
C GLY A 104 -5.13 10.57 -17.74
N PRO A 105 -6.26 9.86 -17.93
CA PRO A 105 -7.19 9.50 -16.84
C PRO A 105 -6.56 8.65 -15.71
N GLY A 106 -5.53 7.86 -16.03
CA GLY A 106 -4.78 7.09 -15.03
C GLY A 106 -3.97 7.97 -14.07
N TYR A 107 -3.51 9.14 -14.54
CA TYR A 107 -2.75 10.11 -13.75
C TYR A 107 -3.64 10.94 -12.83
N GLU A 108 -4.83 11.34 -13.28
CA GLU A 108 -5.83 12.01 -12.43
C GLU A 108 -6.25 11.10 -11.27
N ARG A 109 -6.52 9.83 -11.56
CA ARG A 109 -6.82 8.82 -10.53
C ARG A 109 -5.67 8.65 -9.54
N ALA A 110 -4.43 8.49 -10.03
CA ALA A 110 -3.26 8.37 -9.17
C ALA A 110 -3.04 9.65 -8.32
N THR A 111 -3.40 10.82 -8.84
CA THR A 111 -3.32 12.09 -8.11
C THR A 111 -4.34 12.16 -6.97
N ALA A 112 -5.60 11.77 -7.22
CA ALA A 112 -6.61 11.69 -6.18
C ALA A 112 -6.22 10.68 -5.08
N GLN A 113 -5.73 9.50 -5.48
CA GLN A 113 -5.24 8.47 -4.55
C GLN A 113 -4.05 8.98 -3.71
N ARG A 114 -3.08 9.66 -4.34
CA ARG A 114 -1.94 10.26 -3.63
C ARG A 114 -2.40 11.27 -2.58
N GLN A 115 -3.30 12.19 -2.93
CA GLN A 115 -3.82 13.18 -1.96
C GLN A 115 -4.57 12.52 -0.79
N ALA A 116 -5.35 11.47 -1.06
CA ALA A 116 -6.02 10.72 -0.01
C ALA A 116 -5.03 10.02 0.93
N LEU A 117 -4.01 9.37 0.37
CA LEU A 117 -2.93 8.72 1.13
C LEU A 117 -2.11 9.71 1.95
N GLU A 118 -1.74 10.86 1.39
CA GLU A 118 -0.99 11.89 2.13
C GLU A 118 -1.75 12.33 3.40
N ARG A 119 -3.07 12.55 3.27
CA ARG A 119 -3.93 12.87 4.42
C ARG A 119 -4.03 11.72 5.42
N ALA A 120 -4.21 10.49 4.94
CA ALA A 120 -4.30 9.30 5.79
C ALA A 120 -3.00 9.07 6.58
N VAL A 121 -1.85 9.10 5.90
CA VAL A 121 -0.53 8.94 6.53
C VAL A 121 -0.26 10.04 7.55
N ALA A 122 -0.61 11.30 7.26
CA ALA A 122 -0.48 12.39 8.23
C ALA A 122 -1.28 12.10 9.52
N ARG A 123 -2.55 11.68 9.40
CA ARG A 123 -3.38 11.30 10.56
C ARG A 123 -2.77 10.15 11.35
N LEU A 124 -2.33 9.10 10.67
CA LEU A 124 -1.73 7.93 11.30
C LEU A 124 -0.43 8.27 12.04
N ARG A 125 0.40 9.19 11.50
CA ARG A 125 1.63 9.65 12.15
C ARG A 125 1.33 10.42 13.44
N THR A 126 0.33 11.30 13.42
CA THR A 126 -0.12 12.01 14.63
C THR A 126 -0.54 11.03 15.71
N ARG A 127 -1.38 10.04 15.37
CA ARG A 127 -1.83 9.00 16.31
C ARG A 127 -0.68 8.18 16.88
N ARG A 128 0.29 7.77 16.05
CA ARG A 128 1.46 7.02 16.50
C ARG A 128 2.37 7.85 17.42
N GLY A 129 2.45 9.15 17.17
CA GLY A 129 3.13 10.10 18.05
C GLY A 129 2.44 10.20 19.42
N GLU A 130 1.12 10.36 19.44
CA GLU A 130 0.31 10.39 20.67
C GLU A 130 0.46 9.10 21.48
N HIS A 131 0.38 7.94 20.83
CA HIS A 131 0.52 6.64 21.51
C HIS A 131 1.90 6.45 22.14
N ARG A 132 2.96 6.97 21.50
CA ARG A 132 4.33 6.91 22.04
C ARG A 132 4.53 7.86 23.24
N SER A 133 3.78 8.96 23.31
CA SER A 133 3.84 9.89 24.44
C SER A 133 3.07 9.41 25.68
N THR A 134 2.20 8.42 25.53
CA THR A 134 1.38 7.84 26.61
C THR A 134 1.94 6.56 27.24
N VAL A 135 3.07 6.05 26.75
CA VAL A 135 3.77 4.84 27.24
C VAL A 135 5.08 5.24 27.88
#